data_AF-A0A0K8Q6X9-F1
#
_entry.id   AF-A0A0K8Q6X9-F1
#
_cell.length_a   1.000
_cell.length_b   1.000
_cell.length_c   1.000
_cell.angle_alpha   90.00
_cell.angle_beta   90.00
_cell.angle_gamma   90.00
#
_symmetry.space_group_name_H-M   'P 1'
#
loop_
_entity.id
_entity.type
_entity.pdbx_description
1 polymer ?
#
loop_
_entity_poly.entity_id
_entity_poly.type
_entity_poly.pdbx_seq_one_letter_code
_entity_poly.pdbx_strand_id
1 'polypeptide(L)'
;MMFTHPDGNPILNLDDDESWRLLEGTKHGRLVVIVAGEPDIFPVNYAVGGRRLYIRTAPGNKLAELTINSKVLFEADGILSDEAWSVVLRGNARVLDKAADIAEAEALGLKPWFPR
;
A
#
# COMPACT_ATOMS: atom_id res chain seq x y z
N MET A 1 15.02 10.48 -14.17
CA MET A 1 13.94 9.88 -15.00
C MET A 1 13.79 8.40 -14.73
N MET A 2 12.98 8.08 -13.71
CA MET A 2 12.49 6.74 -13.39
C MET A 2 11.74 6.06 -14.55
N PHE A 3 11.07 6.87 -15.37
CA PHE A 3 10.32 6.46 -16.56
C PHE A 3 10.55 7.47 -17.69
N THR A 4 10.25 7.08 -18.93
CA THR A 4 10.44 7.98 -20.08
C THR A 4 9.20 8.85 -20.25
N HIS A 5 9.39 10.17 -20.25
CA HIS A 5 8.30 11.12 -20.46
C HIS A 5 8.13 11.39 -21.97
N PRO A 6 6.92 11.19 -22.53
CA PRO A 6 6.66 11.53 -23.92
C PRO A 6 6.69 13.05 -24.12
N ASP A 7 7.27 13.47 -25.24
CA ASP A 7 7.20 14.84 -25.78
C ASP A 7 7.57 15.97 -24.81
N GLY A 8 8.45 15.71 -23.83
CA GLY A 8 8.90 16.70 -22.86
C GLY A 8 7.84 17.11 -21.83
N ASN A 9 6.76 16.33 -21.68
CA ASN A 9 5.75 16.58 -20.66
C ASN A 9 6.34 16.33 -19.26
N PRO A 10 6.30 17.29 -18.31
CA PRO A 10 6.81 17.07 -16.95
C PRO A 10 5.98 16.07 -16.14
N ILE A 11 4.77 15.71 -16.59
CA ILE A 11 3.90 14.74 -15.93
C ILE A 11 3.80 13.48 -16.80
N LEU A 12 4.03 12.33 -16.19
CA LEU A 12 3.77 11.02 -16.78
C LEU A 12 2.64 10.33 -16.02
N ASN A 13 1.61 9.89 -16.74
CA ASN A 13 0.63 8.97 -16.19
C ASN A 13 1.22 7.56 -16.27
N LEU A 14 1.44 6.96 -15.11
CA LEU A 14 1.99 5.61 -15.02
C LEU A 14 0.95 4.59 -15.48
N ASP A 15 1.41 3.59 -16.22
CA ASP A 15 0.61 2.40 -16.41
C ASP A 15 0.58 1.52 -15.16
N ASP A 16 -0.19 0.45 -15.26
CA ASP A 16 -0.40 -0.52 -14.20
C ASP A 16 0.92 -1.15 -13.72
N ASP A 17 1.79 -1.58 -14.64
CA ASP A 17 3.04 -2.28 -14.33
C ASP A 17 4.08 -1.31 -13.76
N GLU A 18 4.15 -0.10 -14.29
CA GLU A 18 4.97 0.99 -13.77
C GLU A 18 4.59 1.35 -12.32
N SER A 19 3.28 1.40 -12.04
CA SER A 19 2.74 1.65 -10.70
C SER A 19 3.13 0.54 -9.72
N TRP A 20 2.97 -0.74 -10.10
CA TRP A 20 3.39 -1.86 -9.25
C TRP A 20 4.91 -1.89 -9.02
N ARG A 21 5.71 -1.55 -10.03
CA ARG A 21 7.17 -1.46 -9.90
C ARG A 21 7.61 -0.45 -8.84
N LEU A 22 6.93 0.70 -8.75
CA LEU A 22 7.19 1.69 -7.69
C LEU A 22 6.78 1.18 -6.31
N LEU A 23 5.63 0.52 -6.23
CA LEU A 23 5.15 -0.06 -4.98
C LEU A 23 6.07 -1.18 -4.46
N GLU A 24 6.61 -2.03 -5.34
CA GLU A 24 7.59 -3.06 -4.96
C GLU A 24 8.90 -2.48 -4.41
N GLY A 25 9.27 -1.28 -4.87
CA GLY A 25 10.47 -0.55 -4.43
C GLY A 25 10.31 0.19 -3.10
N THR A 26 9.09 0.30 -2.56
CA THR A 26 8.83 0.99 -1.28
C THR A 26 8.17 0.07 -0.26
N LYS A 27 8.28 0.44 1.02
CA LYS A 27 7.77 -0.38 2.14
C LYS A 27 6.87 0.38 3.09
N HIS A 28 6.60 1.65 2.78
CA HIS A 28 5.80 2.55 3.60
C HIS A 28 4.76 3.24 2.73
N GLY A 29 3.55 3.36 3.25
CA GLY A 29 2.47 4.12 2.63
C GLY A 29 1.40 4.49 3.64
N ARG A 30 0.25 4.92 3.14
CA ARG A 30 -0.91 5.29 3.94
C ARG A 30 -2.11 4.46 3.52
N LEU A 31 -2.83 3.95 4.51
CA LEU A 31 -4.10 3.27 4.32
C LEU A 31 -5.21 4.21 4.78
N VAL A 32 -6.16 4.47 3.90
CA VAL A 32 -7.38 5.21 4.20
C VAL A 32 -8.52 4.22 4.35
N VAL A 33 -9.22 4.29 5.47
CA VAL A 33 -10.42 3.51 5.77
C VAL A 33 -11.61 4.46 5.94
N ILE A 34 -12.83 3.96 5.72
CA ILE A 34 -14.05 4.75 5.89
C ILE A 34 -14.98 4.01 6.84
N VAL A 35 -15.25 4.60 8.01
CA VAL A 35 -16.02 4.00 9.09
C VAL A 35 -17.16 4.94 9.44
N ALA A 36 -18.41 4.44 9.38
CA ALA A 36 -19.60 5.27 9.61
C ALA A 36 -19.67 6.57 8.77
N GLY A 37 -19.02 6.59 7.60
CA GLY A 37 -18.95 7.76 6.71
C GLY A 37 -17.76 8.69 6.96
N GLU A 38 -17.02 8.50 8.05
CA GLU A 38 -15.84 9.29 8.38
C GLU A 38 -14.55 8.62 7.87
N PRO A 39 -13.66 9.36 7.18
CA PRO A 39 -12.39 8.83 6.71
C PRO A 39 -11.28 8.96 7.77
N ASP A 40 -10.58 7.85 8.02
CA ASP A 40 -9.35 7.84 8.82
C ASP A 40 -8.16 7.43 7.95
N ILE A 41 -7.00 8.04 8.20
CA ILE A 41 -5.75 7.76 7.48
C ILE A 41 -4.67 7.29 8.44
N PHE A 42 -4.01 6.19 8.09
CA PHE A 42 -2.97 5.63 8.91
C PHE A 42 -1.69 5.32 8.14
N PRO A 43 -0.51 5.64 8.69
CA PRO A 43 0.73 5.11 8.15
C PRO A 43 0.77 3.57 8.32
N VAL A 44 1.30 2.89 7.31
CA VAL A 44 1.47 1.43 7.30
C VAL A 44 2.81 1.03 6.70
N ASN A 45 3.34 -0.11 7.16
CA ASN A 45 4.29 -0.87 6.37
C ASN A 45 3.55 -1.89 5.52
N TYR A 46 4.07 -2.12 4.32
CA TYR A 46 3.50 -3.08 3.41
C TYR A 46 4.58 -3.89 2.67
N ALA A 47 4.13 -4.97 2.05
CA ALA A 47 4.86 -5.69 1.02
C ALA A 47 3.93 -5.93 -0.16
N VAL A 48 4.53 -6.11 -1.35
CA VAL A 48 3.83 -6.49 -2.56
C VAL A 48 4.04 -7.97 -2.83
N GLY A 49 2.99 -8.68 -3.23
CA GLY A 49 3.07 -10.05 -3.73
C GLY A 49 1.90 -10.34 -4.67
N GLY A 50 2.17 -10.84 -5.88
CA GLY A 50 1.12 -11.20 -6.84
C GLY A 50 0.11 -10.09 -7.13
N ARG A 51 0.58 -8.84 -7.29
CA ARG A 51 -0.25 -7.62 -7.45
C ARG A 51 -1.26 -7.41 -6.31
N ARG A 52 -0.84 -7.71 -5.09
CA ARG A 52 -1.59 -7.45 -3.85
C ARG A 52 -0.69 -6.78 -2.85
N LEU A 53 -1.30 -5.95 -2.01
CA LEU A 53 -0.64 -5.36 -0.86
C LEU A 53 -0.92 -6.20 0.39
N TYR A 54 0.15 -6.54 1.08
CA TYR A 54 0.12 -7.19 2.39
C TYR A 54 0.50 -6.14 3.41
N ILE A 55 -0.31 -5.98 4.44
CA ILE A 55 -0.09 -4.98 5.49
C ILE A 55 -0.06 -5.72 6.82
N ARG A 56 1.00 -5.51 7.59
CA ARG A 56 1.08 -6.00 8.96
C ARG A 56 0.64 -4.90 9.91
N THR A 57 -0.45 -5.13 10.62
CA THR A 57 -0.96 -4.23 11.66
C THR A 57 -0.81 -4.87 13.03
N ALA A 58 -0.64 -4.05 14.08
CA ALA A 58 -0.78 -4.54 15.45
C ALA A 58 -2.29 -4.73 15.77
N PRO A 59 -2.66 -5.69 16.64
CA PRO A 59 -4.03 -5.80 17.14
C PRO A 59 -4.50 -4.47 17.74
N GLY A 60 -5.68 -3.98 17.34
CA GLY A 60 -6.24 -2.70 17.79
C GLY A 60 -7.36 -2.18 16.88
N ASN A 61 -7.91 -1.00 17.17
CA ASN A 61 -9.08 -0.41 16.48
C ASN A 61 -8.95 -0.41 14.94
N LYS A 62 -7.73 -0.21 14.41
CA LYS A 62 -7.40 -0.22 12.97
C LYS A 62 -7.78 -1.51 12.23
N LEU A 63 -7.77 -2.66 12.91
CA LEU A 63 -8.22 -3.94 12.36
C LEU A 63 -9.74 -4.12 12.47
N ALA A 64 -10.34 -3.58 13.54
CA ALA A 64 -11.78 -3.64 13.79
C ALA A 64 -12.55 -2.78 12.76
N GLU A 65 -11.97 -1.69 12.31
CA GLU A 65 -12.53 -0.80 11.28
C GLU A 65 -12.57 -1.47 9.89
N LEU A 66 -11.55 -2.25 9.54
CA LEU A 66 -11.47 -3.00 8.28
C LEU A 66 -12.50 -4.14 8.18
N THR A 67 -12.95 -4.67 9.32
CA THR A 67 -14.04 -5.66 9.35
C THR A 67 -15.42 -5.05 9.11
N ILE A 68 -15.57 -3.72 9.19
CA ILE A 68 -16.84 -3.01 8.99
C ILE A 68 -17.01 -2.60 7.52
N ASN A 69 -15.94 -2.17 6.86
CA ASN A 69 -15.94 -1.78 5.45
C ASN A 69 -14.64 -2.18 4.77
N SER A 70 -14.74 -3.06 3.76
CA SER A 70 -13.58 -3.53 3.02
C SER A 70 -13.04 -2.50 2.03
N LYS A 71 -13.82 -1.49 1.63
CA LYS A 71 -13.37 -0.50 0.65
C LYS A 71 -12.34 0.42 1.28
N VAL A 72 -11.14 0.43 0.71
CA VAL A 72 -10.02 1.23 1.18
C VAL A 72 -9.35 1.97 0.03
N LEU A 73 -8.63 3.04 0.38
CA LEU A 73 -7.61 3.61 -0.49
C LEU A 73 -6.24 3.32 0.13
N PHE A 74 -5.27 3.04 -0.72
CA PHE A 74 -3.88 2.97 -0.32
C PHE A 74 -3.10 3.99 -1.14
N GLU A 75 -2.11 4.63 -0.52
CA GLU A 75 -1.25 5.59 -1.19
C GLU A 75 0.20 5.37 -0.78
N ALA A 76 1.11 5.49 -1.75
CA ALA A 76 2.54 5.63 -1.52
C ALA A 76 3.11 6.66 -2.51
N ASP A 77 4.09 7.42 -2.04
CA ASP A 77 4.82 8.41 -2.83
C ASP A 77 6.32 8.32 -2.59
N GLY A 78 7.08 9.01 -3.44
CA GLY A 78 8.50 9.24 -3.23
C GLY A 78 8.94 10.54 -3.88
N ILE A 79 9.81 11.26 -3.20
CA ILE A 79 10.46 12.48 -3.68
C ILE A 79 11.95 12.20 -3.81
N LEU A 80 12.48 12.38 -5.02
CA LEU A 80 13.89 12.30 -5.37
C LEU A 80 14.46 13.70 -5.63
N SER A 81 15.75 13.78 -6.00
CA SER A 81 16.45 15.03 -6.27
C SER A 81 15.82 15.88 -7.37
N ASP A 82 15.29 15.24 -8.40
CA ASP A 82 14.84 15.83 -9.66
C ASP A 82 13.42 15.41 -10.03
N GLU A 83 12.81 14.50 -9.27
CA GLU A 83 11.54 13.84 -9.62
C GLU A 83 10.71 13.52 -8.39
N ALA A 84 9.40 13.36 -8.60
CA ALA A 84 8.50 12.81 -7.61
C ALA A 84 7.49 11.87 -8.28
N TRP A 85 6.98 10.92 -7.52
CA TRP A 85 5.95 10.00 -7.97
C TRP A 85 4.95 9.76 -6.85
N SER A 86 3.72 9.39 -7.21
CA SER A 86 2.69 8.91 -6.28
C SER A 86 1.86 7.84 -6.97
N VAL A 87 1.47 6.83 -6.21
CA VAL A 87 0.58 5.74 -6.63
C VAL A 87 -0.57 5.65 -5.64
N VAL A 88 -1.80 5.74 -6.15
CA VAL A 88 -3.03 5.56 -5.37
C VAL A 88 -3.74 4.30 -5.86
N LEU A 89 -3.94 3.34 -4.95
CA LEU A 89 -4.75 2.16 -5.21
C LEU A 89 -6.11 2.28 -4.54
N ARG A 90 -7.16 1.87 -5.27
CA ARG A 90 -8.49 1.63 -4.73
C ARG A 90 -8.75 0.14 -4.72
N GLY A 91 -9.16 -0.40 -3.58
CA GLY A 91 -9.33 -1.84 -3.46
C GLY A 91 -10.21 -2.27 -2.30
N ASN A 92 -10.24 -3.59 -2.10
CA ASN A 92 -10.90 -4.22 -0.97
C ASN A 92 -9.85 -4.85 -0.05
N ALA A 93 -9.84 -4.46 1.22
CA ALA A 93 -9.04 -5.08 2.26
C ALA A 93 -9.80 -6.27 2.87
N ARG A 94 -9.06 -7.32 3.20
CA ARG A 94 -9.56 -8.44 4.01
C ARG A 94 -8.51 -8.82 5.06
N VAL A 95 -8.96 -9.31 6.20
CA VAL A 95 -8.08 -9.94 7.18
C VAL A 95 -7.71 -11.33 6.69
N LEU A 96 -6.43 -11.69 6.82
CA LEU A 96 -5.98 -13.06 6.58
C LEU A 96 -6.24 -13.88 7.86
N ASP A 97 -7.08 -14.91 7.75
CA ASP A 97 -7.49 -15.81 8.83
C ASP A 97 -6.97 -17.25 8.65
N LYS A 98 -6.60 -17.62 7.42
CA LYS A 98 -6.02 -18.92 7.08
C LYS A 98 -4.52 -18.93 7.34
N ALA A 99 -4.04 -19.96 8.05
CA ALA A 99 -2.62 -20.13 8.37
C ALA A 99 -1.72 -20.17 7.12
N ALA A 100 -2.19 -20.75 6.01
CA ALA A 100 -1.43 -20.78 4.75
C ALA A 100 -1.24 -19.38 4.14
N ASP A 101 -2.30 -18.58 4.06
CA ASP A 101 -2.25 -17.19 3.57
C ASP A 101 -1.33 -16.32 4.45
N ILE A 102 -1.36 -16.55 5.78
CA ILE A 102 -0.50 -15.85 6.73
C ILE A 102 0.97 -16.24 6.50
N ALA A 103 1.28 -17.52 6.35
CA ALA A 103 2.63 -17.99 6.11
C ALA A 103 3.21 -17.46 4.79
N GLU A 104 2.40 -17.39 3.73
CA GLU A 104 2.78 -16.75 2.46
C GLU A 104 3.12 -15.26 2.66
N ALA A 105 2.28 -14.54 3.41
CA ALA A 105 2.51 -13.12 3.71
C ALA A 105 3.76 -12.88 4.57
N GLU A 106 4.05 -13.78 5.52
CA GLU A 106 5.24 -13.71 6.37
C GLU A 106 6.53 -13.96 5.57
N ALA A 107 6.48 -14.84 4.56
CA ALA A 107 7.60 -15.09 3.66
C ALA A 107 8.01 -13.87 2.84
N LEU A 108 7.14 -12.85 2.69
CA LEU A 108 7.45 -11.58 2.02
C LEU A 108 8.35 -10.66 2.85
N GLY A 109 8.72 -11.04 4.09
CA GLY A 109 9.69 -10.30 4.90
C GLY A 109 9.15 -9.01 5.51
N LEU A 110 7.84 -8.95 5.76
CA LEU A 110 7.15 -7.79 6.35
C LEU A 110 7.61 -7.53 7.80
N LYS A 111 8.42 -6.49 7.99
CA LYS A 111 8.90 -6.06 9.32
C LYS A 111 7.98 -4.99 9.92
N PRO A 112 7.52 -5.15 11.18
CA PRO A 112 6.85 -4.08 11.90
C PRO A 112 7.84 -2.93 12.19
N TRP A 113 7.35 -1.70 12.35
CA TRP A 113 8.18 -0.56 12.74
C TRP A 113 8.77 -0.68 14.14
N PHE A 114 8.04 -1.33 15.04
CA PHE A 114 8.52 -1.62 16.38
C PHE A 114 8.83 -3.11 16.48
N PRO A 115 10.09 -3.51 16.78
CA PRO A 115 10.38 -4.88 17.17
C PRO A 115 9.55 -5.19 18.43
N ARG A 116 8.88 -6.34 18.42
CA ARG A 116 8.17 -6.86 19.58
C ARG A 116 9.15 -7.32 20.66
#